data_AF-A0A9P4JKS9-F1
#
_entry.id   AF-A0A9P4JKS9-F1
#
_cell.length_a   1.000
_cell.length_b   1.000
_cell.length_c   1.000
_cell.angle_alpha   90.00
_cell.angle_beta   90.00
_cell.angle_gamma   90.00
#
_symmetry.space_group_name_H-M   'P 1'
#
loop_
_entity.id
_entity.type
_entity.pdbx_description
1 polymer ?
#
loop_
_entity_poly.entity_id
_entity_poly.type
_entity_poly.pdbx_seq_one_letter_code
_entity_poly.pdbx_strand_id
1 'polypeptide(L)'
;MLCKAAANAVMSGGVGQDATGISDSAPVSLQILIEPHHLDNNEVWKRESSQMENVFSAAYCTIAASSAINSNARFLERHVSPKCVYVQNASGKRLYISTDIDDFDNDYFTLDPHSPKRLVQFGNRKIVNFISFLFQDYSKGDLTVLTDRHVAISGLEGRIRDALKCQSRYGIFQKYLHRNLLWKASDSKVKEILYDYHVPSWSWMAYSGGIQFIDIPFDRVDWIDNLRFDEESTHTIIANVWIFQHCRMKLHEARYTVLDFDGTERGWIQYDIEDSEELDKERCIVVGRRDSMKNGNRIENNDDDSIEKYYMLVVRPTTMETEYKRVGVGLVQIEYLVRLEGNVRIV
;
A
#
# COMPACT_ATOMS: atom_id res chain seq x y z
N MET A 1 -0.35 11.26 2.92
CA MET A 1 -0.62 12.62 3.45
C MET A 1 -1.14 13.65 2.43
N LEU A 2 -0.65 13.70 1.17
CA LEU A 2 -1.32 14.42 0.06
C LEU A 2 -2.81 14.01 -0.11
N CYS A 3 -3.15 12.76 0.22
CA CYS A 3 -4.53 12.25 0.21
C CYS A 3 -5.37 12.62 1.45
N LYS A 4 -4.77 12.99 2.60
CA LYS A 4 -5.54 13.48 3.75
C LYS A 4 -6.15 14.84 3.45
N ALA A 5 -5.49 15.67 2.65
CA ALA A 5 -6.03 16.97 2.23
C ALA A 5 -7.12 16.81 1.14
N ALA A 6 -6.96 15.86 0.21
CA ALA A 6 -7.91 15.65 -0.89
C ALA A 6 -9.22 14.97 -0.45
N ALA A 7 -9.17 14.01 0.49
CA ALA A 7 -10.35 13.29 0.96
C ALA A 7 -11.19 14.08 1.98
N ASN A 8 -10.62 15.10 2.62
CA ASN A 8 -11.24 15.78 3.77
C ASN A 8 -11.98 17.08 3.44
N ALA A 9 -12.05 17.48 2.17
CA ALA A 9 -12.78 18.68 1.76
C ALA A 9 -14.31 18.53 1.79
N VAL A 10 -14.84 17.39 2.24
CA VAL A 10 -16.27 17.07 2.19
C VAL A 10 -17.09 17.65 3.36
N MET A 11 -16.51 18.19 4.44
CA MET A 11 -17.30 18.39 5.68
C MET A 11 -17.14 19.76 6.36
N SER A 12 -17.66 20.82 5.75
CA SER A 12 -18.07 22.02 6.50
C SER A 12 -19.32 22.70 5.90
N GLY A 13 -20.40 21.94 5.75
CA GLY A 13 -21.76 22.47 5.60
C GLY A 13 -22.46 22.51 6.97
N GLY A 14 -22.02 23.39 7.86
CA GLY A 14 -22.61 23.57 9.20
C GLY A 14 -22.91 25.04 9.46
N VAL A 15 -24.20 25.35 9.54
CA VAL A 15 -24.78 26.69 9.77
C VAL A 15 -24.25 27.30 11.08
N GLY A 16 -23.65 28.49 11.00
CA GLY A 16 -23.30 29.33 12.14
C GLY A 16 -23.40 30.80 11.77
N GLN A 17 -24.43 31.48 12.25
CA GLN A 17 -24.68 32.92 12.10
C GLN A 17 -23.74 33.76 12.98
N ASP A 18 -23.49 34.97 12.47
CA ASP A 18 -23.14 36.22 13.15
C ASP A 18 -21.79 36.35 13.90
N ALA A 19 -20.89 37.14 13.31
CA ALA A 19 -20.13 38.17 14.03
C ALA A 19 -19.70 39.28 13.06
N THR A 20 -20.30 40.46 13.23
CA THR A 20 -19.97 41.70 12.54
C THR A 20 -18.76 42.39 13.17
N GLY A 21 -17.87 42.91 12.31
CA GLY A 21 -16.98 44.04 12.62
C GLY A 21 -15.53 43.70 13.00
N ILE A 22 -14.58 44.04 12.13
CA ILE A 22 -13.48 45.01 12.32
C ILE A 22 -12.67 45.08 11.02
N SER A 23 -12.32 46.31 10.62
CA SER A 23 -11.71 46.72 9.36
C SER A 23 -10.20 46.51 9.25
N ASP A 24 -9.80 46.31 7.99
CA ASP A 24 -8.59 46.74 7.28
C ASP A 24 -7.18 46.23 7.64
N SER A 25 -6.55 45.67 6.59
CA SER A 25 -5.13 45.44 6.32
C SER A 25 -4.49 44.08 6.71
N ALA A 26 -4.74 43.03 5.90
CA ALA A 26 -3.78 41.93 5.63
C ALA A 26 -4.23 41.08 4.41
N PRO A 27 -3.30 40.44 3.67
CA PRO A 27 -3.48 40.08 2.27
C PRO A 27 -4.07 38.68 2.03
N VAL A 28 -4.77 38.56 0.90
CA VAL A 28 -5.18 37.34 0.18
C VAL A 28 -5.88 36.29 1.04
N SER A 29 -7.21 36.34 0.97
CA SER A 29 -8.11 35.28 1.41
C SER A 29 -7.57 33.90 1.03
N LEU A 30 -7.36 33.05 2.03
CA LEU A 30 -7.23 31.61 1.87
C LEU A 30 -8.54 31.09 1.27
N GLN A 31 -8.58 31.04 -0.06
CA GLN A 31 -9.69 30.44 -0.78
C GLN A 31 -9.52 28.93 -0.69
N ILE A 32 -10.32 28.31 0.18
CA ILE A 32 -10.46 26.85 0.27
C ILE A 32 -11.04 26.42 -1.08
N LEU A 33 -10.20 25.81 -1.93
CA LEU A 33 -10.45 25.61 -3.37
C LEU A 33 -11.31 24.38 -3.70
N ILE A 34 -12.25 24.02 -2.83
CA ILE A 34 -13.28 23.03 -3.16
C ILE A 34 -14.61 23.63 -2.69
N GLU A 35 -15.32 24.27 -3.62
CA GLU A 35 -16.70 24.70 -3.33
C GLU A 35 -17.57 23.44 -3.16
N PRO A 36 -18.21 23.25 -1.99
CA PRO A 36 -18.93 22.01 -1.67
C PRO A 36 -20.16 21.76 -2.54
N HIS A 37 -20.58 22.72 -3.36
CA HIS A 37 -21.87 22.70 -4.06
C HIS A 37 -21.90 21.92 -5.39
N HIS A 38 -20.80 21.27 -5.79
CA HIS A 38 -20.71 20.57 -7.09
C HIS A 38 -20.25 19.10 -7.03
N LEU A 39 -20.10 18.52 -5.83
CA LEU A 39 -19.53 17.18 -5.62
C LEU A 39 -20.52 16.01 -5.78
N ASP A 40 -21.80 16.26 -6.05
CA ASP A 40 -22.80 15.19 -6.27
C ASP A 40 -22.66 14.50 -7.65
N ASN A 41 -21.81 15.02 -8.54
CA ASN A 41 -21.56 14.41 -9.85
C ASN A 41 -20.24 13.64 -9.86
N ASN A 42 -20.33 12.31 -9.87
CA ASN A 42 -19.20 11.36 -9.89
C ASN A 42 -18.14 11.70 -10.97
N GLU A 43 -18.57 12.20 -12.14
CA GLU A 43 -17.65 12.57 -13.23
C GLU A 43 -16.87 13.86 -12.95
N VAL A 44 -17.50 14.82 -12.26
CA VAL A 44 -16.82 16.05 -11.83
C VAL A 44 -15.82 15.70 -10.73
N TRP A 45 -16.22 14.89 -9.76
CA TRP A 45 -15.31 14.44 -8.69
C TRP A 45 -14.11 13.65 -9.25
N LYS A 46 -14.31 12.70 -10.16
CA LYS A 46 -13.21 11.97 -10.81
C LYS A 46 -12.26 12.92 -11.53
N ARG A 47 -12.80 13.91 -12.24
CA ARG A 47 -11.99 14.93 -12.92
C ARG A 47 -11.18 15.75 -11.92
N GLU A 48 -11.82 16.36 -10.93
CA GLU A 48 -11.17 17.26 -9.97
C GLU A 48 -10.16 16.52 -9.06
N SER A 49 -10.52 15.34 -8.56
CA SER A 49 -9.62 14.52 -7.73
C SER A 49 -8.36 14.08 -8.48
N SER A 50 -8.48 13.78 -9.79
CA SER A 50 -7.31 13.48 -10.63
C SER A 50 -6.39 14.69 -10.84
N GLN A 51 -6.91 15.91 -10.73
CA GLN A 51 -6.16 17.16 -10.88
C GLN A 51 -5.53 17.64 -9.58
N MET A 52 -5.89 17.05 -8.45
CA MET A 52 -5.44 17.51 -7.12
C MET A 52 -3.91 17.55 -7.00
N GLU A 53 -3.21 16.68 -7.72
CA GLU A 53 -1.75 16.73 -7.88
C GLU A 53 -1.27 18.06 -8.48
N ASN A 54 -1.84 18.47 -9.60
CA ASN A 54 -1.44 19.67 -10.32
C ASN A 54 -1.70 20.91 -9.46
N VAL A 55 -2.80 20.89 -8.70
CA VAL A 55 -3.14 21.94 -7.75
C VAL A 55 -2.09 22.05 -6.64
N PHE A 56 -1.74 20.95 -5.97
CA PHE A 56 -0.77 20.99 -4.88
C PHE A 56 0.66 21.28 -5.35
N SER A 57 1.07 20.75 -6.50
CA SER A 57 2.42 20.96 -7.04
C SER A 57 2.63 22.38 -7.57
N ALA A 58 1.57 23.07 -7.99
CA ALA A 58 1.60 24.47 -8.41
C ALA A 58 1.39 25.46 -7.25
N ALA A 59 1.03 24.99 -6.05
CA ALA A 59 0.78 25.84 -4.91
C ALA A 59 2.08 26.53 -4.44
N TYR A 60 1.99 27.81 -4.09
CA TYR A 60 3.12 28.55 -3.52
C TYR A 60 3.57 27.94 -2.18
N CYS A 61 2.62 27.42 -1.39
CA CYS A 61 2.88 26.72 -0.14
C CYS A 61 1.78 25.68 0.08
N THR A 62 2.17 24.43 0.35
CA THR A 62 1.26 23.37 0.78
C THR A 62 1.38 23.19 2.28
N ILE A 63 0.29 23.41 3.02
CA ILE A 63 0.21 23.13 4.46
C ILE A 63 -0.43 21.75 4.63
N ALA A 64 0.31 20.81 5.20
CA ALA A 64 -0.19 19.47 5.51
C ALA A 64 -0.44 19.35 7.03
N ALA A 65 -1.65 18.92 7.39
CA ALA A 65 -2.01 18.59 8.77
C ALA A 65 -1.48 17.19 9.16
N SER A 66 -0.15 17.03 9.17
CA SER A 66 0.51 15.74 9.28
C SER A 66 0.26 15.00 10.58
N SER A 67 0.06 15.74 11.66
CA SER A 67 -0.23 15.23 13.01
C SER A 67 -1.70 14.86 13.24
N ALA A 68 -2.63 15.25 12.36
CA ALA A 68 -4.05 14.92 12.53
C ALA A 68 -4.31 13.47 12.13
N ILE A 69 -5.07 12.74 12.95
CA ILE A 69 -5.45 11.35 12.70
C ILE A 69 -6.49 11.27 11.56
N ASN A 70 -7.42 12.22 11.47
CA ASN A 70 -8.45 12.32 10.42
C ASN A 70 -8.88 13.80 10.20
N SER A 71 -9.86 14.04 9.31
CA SER A 71 -10.43 15.38 9.01
C SER A 71 -10.94 16.13 10.22
N ASN A 72 -11.45 15.40 11.20
CA ASN A 72 -12.13 15.95 12.36
C ASN A 72 -11.17 16.17 13.53
N ALA A 73 -9.91 15.75 13.39
CA ALA A 73 -8.90 15.85 14.44
C ALA A 73 -8.18 17.21 14.39
N ARG A 74 -7.82 17.72 15.57
CA ARG A 74 -6.96 18.89 15.68
C ARG A 74 -5.53 18.50 15.34
N PHE A 75 -4.85 19.31 14.53
CA PHE A 75 -3.45 19.11 14.15
C PHE A 75 -2.47 20.07 14.86
N LEU A 76 -3.00 21.08 15.56
CA LEU A 76 -2.21 22.10 16.26
C LEU A 76 -1.88 21.73 17.71
N GLU A 77 -2.54 20.73 18.29
CA GLU A 77 -2.23 20.22 19.62
C GLU A 77 -1.01 19.29 19.54
N ARG A 78 0.15 19.74 20.02
CA ARG A 78 1.37 18.92 20.14
C ARG A 78 1.61 18.57 21.61
N HIS A 79 1.70 17.27 21.92
CA HIS A 79 2.05 16.76 23.26
C HIS A 79 3.56 16.60 23.48
N VAL A 80 4.40 17.13 22.59
CA VAL A 80 5.86 16.99 22.64
C VAL A 80 6.47 18.39 22.73
N SER A 81 7.35 18.61 23.71
CA SER A 81 8.20 19.80 23.80
C SER A 81 9.57 19.50 23.16
N PRO A 82 9.78 19.81 21.86
CA PRO A 82 11.08 19.58 21.24
C PRO A 82 12.17 20.34 21.98
N LYS A 83 13.31 19.68 22.18
CA LYS A 83 14.52 20.39 22.61
C LYS A 83 15.07 21.12 21.38
N CYS A 84 14.92 22.43 21.36
CA CYS A 84 15.46 23.29 20.32
C CYS A 84 16.66 24.08 20.84
N VAL A 85 17.76 24.07 20.10
CA VAL A 85 18.93 24.92 20.29
C VAL A 85 19.07 25.83 19.07
N TYR A 86 19.67 27.00 19.23
CA TYR A 86 19.95 27.88 18.09
C TYR A 86 21.38 28.41 18.12
N VAL A 87 21.93 28.67 16.95
CA VAL A 87 23.22 29.31 16.75
C VAL A 87 22.99 30.63 16.01
N GLN A 88 23.55 31.72 16.52
CA GLN A 88 23.45 33.04 15.89
C GLN A 88 24.80 33.42 15.28
N ASN A 89 24.82 33.79 14.00
CA ASN A 89 26.03 34.28 13.37
C ASN A 89 26.30 35.75 13.76
N ALA A 90 27.49 36.26 13.41
CA ALA A 90 27.88 37.65 13.69
C ALA A 90 26.98 38.71 13.02
N SER A 91 26.23 38.35 11.96
CA SER A 91 25.26 39.22 11.31
C SER A 91 23.86 39.16 11.94
N GLY A 92 23.71 38.45 13.06
CA GLY A 92 22.44 38.32 13.78
C GLY A 92 21.48 37.25 13.23
N LYS A 93 21.84 36.52 12.18
CA LYS A 93 21.02 35.44 11.61
C LYS A 93 21.07 34.21 12.52
N ARG A 94 19.91 33.68 12.88
CA ARG A 94 19.75 32.51 13.76
C ARG A 94 19.47 31.26 12.93
N LEU A 95 20.18 30.18 13.25
CA LEU A 95 19.94 28.82 12.79
C LEU A 95 19.36 28.02 13.97
N TYR A 96 18.25 27.32 13.78
CA TYR A 96 17.61 26.51 14.82
C TYR A 96 17.83 25.02 14.53
N ILE A 97 18.11 24.24 15.57
CA ILE A 97 18.28 22.78 15.53
C ILE A 97 17.36 22.21 16.60
N SER A 98 16.39 21.39 16.19
CA SER A 98 15.48 20.69 17.09
C SER A 98 15.83 19.21 17.10
N THR A 99 15.62 18.53 18.24
CA THR A 99 15.50 17.06 18.21
C THR A 99 14.37 16.70 17.25
N ASP A 100 14.64 15.77 16.33
CA ASP A 100 13.65 15.29 15.36
C ASP A 100 12.41 14.77 16.10
N ILE A 101 11.25 15.29 15.72
CA ILE A 101 9.95 14.78 16.18
C ILE A 101 9.30 13.90 15.11
N ASP A 102 9.69 14.09 13.84
CA ASP A 102 9.09 13.40 12.69
C ASP A 102 10.10 12.38 12.13
N ASP A 103 9.61 11.22 11.66
CA ASP A 103 10.45 10.20 11.00
C ASP A 103 10.70 10.63 9.55
N PHE A 104 11.60 11.61 9.38
CA PHE A 104 11.89 12.23 8.09
C PHE A 104 12.45 11.26 7.04
N ASP A 105 12.90 10.06 7.42
CA ASP A 105 13.31 9.05 6.44
C ASP A 105 12.11 8.48 5.66
N ASN A 106 10.91 8.47 6.25
CA ASN A 106 9.67 8.01 5.62
C ASN A 106 8.73 9.17 5.23
N ASP A 107 8.65 10.22 6.05
CA ASP A 107 7.69 11.31 5.88
C ASP A 107 8.09 12.34 4.81
N TYR A 108 9.40 12.55 4.57
CA TYR A 108 9.92 13.55 3.63
C TYR A 108 9.33 13.41 2.22
N PHE A 109 9.15 12.17 1.76
CA PHE A 109 8.67 11.89 0.42
C PHE A 109 7.20 12.23 0.20
N THR A 110 6.40 12.24 1.27
CA THR A 110 4.96 12.54 1.18
C THR A 110 4.67 14.04 1.16
N LEU A 111 5.64 14.86 1.57
CA LEU A 111 5.56 16.31 1.66
C LEU A 111 6.35 17.03 0.56
N ASP A 112 7.25 16.34 -0.16
CA ASP A 112 7.99 16.93 -1.27
C ASP A 112 7.12 17.06 -2.53
N PRO A 113 6.76 18.29 -2.97
CA PRO A 113 5.93 18.52 -4.15
C PRO A 113 6.61 18.10 -5.47
N HIS A 114 7.92 17.81 -5.45
CA HIS A 114 8.68 17.25 -6.57
C HIS A 114 9.01 15.76 -6.41
N SER A 115 8.54 15.12 -5.33
CA SER A 115 8.55 13.66 -5.15
C SER A 115 7.80 12.98 -6.31
N PRO A 116 8.17 11.79 -6.81
CA PRO A 116 9.27 10.95 -6.38
C PRO A 116 10.50 11.08 -7.31
N LYS A 117 10.73 12.20 -8.03
CA LYS A 117 11.90 12.31 -8.92
C LYS A 117 13.22 12.09 -8.19
N ARG A 118 13.31 12.51 -6.92
CA ARG A 118 14.46 12.24 -6.04
C ARG A 118 14.47 10.81 -5.49
N LEU A 119 13.31 10.15 -5.37
CA LEU A 119 13.19 8.79 -4.84
C LEU A 119 14.06 7.79 -5.62
N VAL A 120 14.15 7.95 -6.94
CA VAL A 120 14.91 7.04 -7.82
C VAL A 120 16.43 7.09 -7.54
N GLN A 121 16.91 8.17 -6.92
CA GLN A 121 18.33 8.35 -6.59
C GLN A 121 18.76 7.57 -5.34
N PHE A 122 17.80 7.07 -4.55
CA PHE A 122 18.04 6.49 -3.22
C PHE A 122 18.13 4.95 -3.20
N GLY A 123 18.06 4.32 -4.37
CA GLY A 123 18.19 2.86 -4.53
C GLY A 123 16.90 2.07 -4.26
N ASN A 124 16.87 0.81 -4.73
CA ASN A 124 15.66 -0.03 -4.73
C ASN A 124 15.03 -0.23 -3.34
N ARG A 125 15.86 -0.38 -2.29
CA ARG A 125 15.37 -0.58 -0.92
C ARG A 125 14.55 0.59 -0.42
N LYS A 126 15.05 1.82 -0.57
CA LYS A 126 14.33 3.03 -0.14
C LYS A 126 13.06 3.25 -0.96
N ILE A 127 13.09 2.96 -2.26
CA ILE A 127 11.90 3.06 -3.13
C ILE A 127 10.80 2.10 -2.66
N VAL A 128 11.13 0.82 -2.44
CA VAL A 128 10.15 -0.19 -2.01
C VAL A 128 9.59 0.18 -0.64
N ASN A 129 10.44 0.58 0.31
CA ASN A 129 9.99 1.01 1.64
C ASN A 129 9.02 2.19 1.56
N PHE A 130 9.32 3.19 0.71
CA PHE A 130 8.43 4.32 0.49
C PHE A 130 7.08 3.89 -0.09
N ILE A 131 7.06 3.03 -1.13
CA ILE A 131 5.82 2.53 -1.74
C ILE A 131 5.00 1.77 -0.69
N SER A 132 5.64 0.88 0.07
CA SER A 132 4.99 0.13 1.14
C SER A 132 4.41 1.05 2.21
N PHE A 133 5.17 2.03 2.68
CA PHE A 133 4.70 3.03 3.64
C PHE A 133 3.49 3.79 3.11
N LEU A 134 3.60 4.36 1.91
CA LEU A 134 2.55 5.15 1.28
C LEU A 134 1.23 4.38 1.16
N PHE A 135 1.28 3.14 0.68
CA PHE A 135 0.08 2.34 0.47
C PHE A 135 -0.51 1.82 1.78
N GLN A 136 0.31 1.46 2.76
CA GLN A 136 -0.17 1.10 4.09
C GLN A 136 -0.85 2.28 4.79
N ASP A 137 -0.22 3.47 4.80
CA ASP A 137 -0.79 4.69 5.38
C ASP A 137 -2.11 5.06 4.69
N TYR A 138 -2.12 5.04 3.36
CA TYR A 138 -3.32 5.37 2.58
C TYR A 138 -4.45 4.37 2.83
N SER A 139 -4.16 3.06 2.86
CA SER A 139 -5.18 2.01 3.05
C SER A 139 -5.90 2.10 4.40
N LYS A 140 -5.22 2.63 5.43
CA LYS A 140 -5.75 2.87 6.77
C LYS A 140 -6.54 4.17 6.89
N GLY A 141 -6.49 5.03 5.86
CA GLY A 141 -7.24 6.27 5.84
C GLY A 141 -8.75 6.02 5.83
N ASP A 142 -9.47 6.81 6.63
CA ASP A 142 -10.93 6.86 6.63
C ASP A 142 -11.43 7.58 5.38
N LEU A 143 -11.65 6.82 4.30
CA LEU A 143 -12.34 7.34 3.12
C LEU A 143 -13.85 7.37 3.38
N THR A 144 -14.46 8.54 3.22
CA THR A 144 -15.92 8.69 3.33
C THR A 144 -16.66 7.89 2.25
N VAL A 145 -16.07 7.79 1.07
CA VAL A 145 -16.59 7.03 -0.07
C VAL A 145 -15.55 5.95 -0.42
N LEU A 146 -15.86 4.68 -0.14
CA LEU A 146 -14.90 3.58 -0.33
C LEU A 146 -14.55 3.36 -1.80
N THR A 147 -15.48 3.60 -2.72
CA THR A 147 -15.26 3.48 -4.17
C THR A 147 -14.24 4.48 -4.71
N ASP A 148 -13.92 5.51 -3.94
CA ASP A 148 -12.96 6.53 -4.36
C ASP A 148 -11.51 6.12 -4.13
N ARG A 149 -11.29 5.02 -3.39
CA ARG A 149 -9.97 4.50 -2.99
C ARG A 149 -8.97 4.38 -4.15
N HIS A 150 -9.44 3.94 -5.32
CA HIS A 150 -8.59 3.78 -6.50
C HIS A 150 -8.26 5.12 -7.18
N VAL A 151 -9.27 5.97 -7.43
CA VAL A 151 -9.10 7.27 -8.11
C VAL A 151 -8.29 8.22 -7.25
N ALA A 152 -8.54 8.26 -5.94
CA ALA A 152 -7.91 9.21 -5.04
C ALA A 152 -6.41 8.96 -4.82
N ILE A 153 -5.87 7.79 -5.20
CA ILE A 153 -4.42 7.51 -5.20
C ILE A 153 -3.81 7.44 -6.60
N SER A 154 -4.63 7.42 -7.66
CA SER A 154 -4.18 7.24 -9.05
C SER A 154 -3.13 8.26 -9.51
N GLY A 155 -3.24 9.52 -9.09
CA GLY A 155 -2.24 10.55 -9.39
C GLY A 155 -0.87 10.25 -8.77
N LEU A 156 -0.84 9.81 -7.50
CA LEU A 156 0.41 9.40 -6.85
C LEU A 156 1.00 8.14 -7.51
N GLU A 157 0.16 7.17 -7.84
CA GLU A 157 0.59 5.99 -8.60
C GLU A 157 1.24 6.40 -9.93
N GLY A 158 0.61 7.31 -10.68
CA GLY A 158 1.11 7.84 -11.94
C GLY A 158 2.50 8.49 -11.82
N ARG A 159 2.73 9.30 -10.80
CA ARG A 159 4.05 9.92 -10.56
C ARG A 159 5.14 8.90 -10.25
N ILE A 160 4.82 7.91 -9.41
CA ILE A 160 5.78 6.84 -9.07
C ILE A 160 6.08 6.01 -10.31
N ARG A 161 5.06 5.64 -11.08
CA ARG A 161 5.18 4.94 -12.37
C ARG A 161 6.12 5.69 -13.31
N ASP A 162 5.91 6.99 -13.49
CA ASP A 162 6.69 7.82 -14.41
C ASP A 162 8.15 7.98 -13.94
N ALA A 163 8.36 8.16 -12.64
CA ALA A 163 9.70 8.22 -12.06
C ALA A 163 10.46 6.88 -12.20
N LEU A 164 9.78 5.75 -11.98
CA LEU A 164 10.35 4.41 -12.12
C LEU A 164 10.51 3.96 -13.57
N LYS A 165 9.86 4.67 -14.52
CA LYS A 165 9.80 4.31 -15.94
C LYS A 165 9.32 2.87 -16.15
N CYS A 166 8.25 2.49 -15.47
CA CYS A 166 7.66 1.16 -15.57
C CYS A 166 6.15 1.24 -15.78
N GLN A 167 5.48 0.12 -16.08
CA GLN A 167 4.02 0.09 -16.02
C GLN A 167 3.55 0.04 -14.55
N SER A 168 2.34 0.53 -14.30
CA SER A 168 1.63 0.33 -13.02
C SER A 168 0.17 0.02 -13.28
N ARG A 169 -0.44 -0.81 -12.43
CA ARG A 169 -1.85 -1.18 -12.49
C ARG A 169 -2.37 -1.38 -11.07
N TYR A 170 -3.39 -0.64 -10.67
CA TYR A 170 -4.10 -0.81 -9.39
C TYR A 170 -3.15 -0.90 -8.17
N GLY A 171 -2.18 0.01 -8.07
CA GLY A 171 -1.20 0.03 -6.98
C GLY A 171 -0.10 -1.03 -7.06
N ILE A 172 0.08 -1.68 -8.20
CA ILE A 172 1.16 -2.64 -8.44
C ILE A 172 2.09 -2.07 -9.51
N PHE A 173 3.37 -1.88 -9.18
CA PHE A 173 4.37 -1.39 -10.13
C PHE A 173 5.12 -2.57 -10.75
N GLN A 174 5.22 -2.62 -12.08
CA GLN A 174 5.86 -3.73 -12.81
C GLN A 174 7.28 -4.03 -12.30
N LYS A 175 8.07 -3.00 -11.99
CA LYS A 175 9.44 -3.14 -11.47
C LYS A 175 9.52 -3.81 -10.10
N TYR A 176 8.44 -3.75 -9.33
CA TYR A 176 8.32 -4.32 -7.98
C TYR A 176 7.09 -5.25 -7.87
N LEU A 177 6.67 -5.84 -9.00
CA LEU A 177 5.44 -6.61 -9.16
C LEU A 177 5.27 -7.61 -8.02
N HIS A 178 6.29 -8.45 -7.83
CA HIS A 178 6.31 -9.51 -6.83
C HIS A 178 6.12 -8.99 -5.40
N ARG A 179 6.86 -7.95 -5.02
CA ARG A 179 6.78 -7.37 -3.67
C ARG A 179 5.46 -6.64 -3.43
N ASN A 180 4.96 -5.92 -4.43
CA ASN A 180 3.69 -5.20 -4.32
C ASN A 180 2.48 -6.13 -4.24
N LEU A 181 2.59 -7.37 -4.73
CA LEU A 181 1.54 -8.37 -4.58
C LEU A 181 1.53 -9.04 -3.20
N LEU A 182 2.63 -9.00 -2.46
CA LEU A 182 2.75 -9.66 -1.15
C LEU A 182 2.29 -8.73 -0.01
N TRP A 183 1.02 -8.31 -0.08
CA TRP A 183 0.33 -7.59 0.99
C TRP A 183 -0.62 -8.52 1.76
N LYS A 184 -1.04 -8.14 2.96
CA LYS A 184 -2.04 -8.82 3.77
C LYS A 184 -2.92 -7.81 4.50
N ALA A 185 -4.07 -8.24 5.00
CA ALA A 185 -4.87 -7.45 5.93
C ALA A 185 -4.08 -7.09 7.21
N SER A 186 -4.13 -5.82 7.66
CA SER A 186 -3.32 -5.32 8.79
C SER A 186 -3.92 -5.55 10.17
N ASP A 187 -5.16 -5.11 10.40
CA ASP A 187 -5.81 -5.15 11.73
C ASP A 187 -6.87 -6.26 11.81
N SER A 188 -7.77 -6.28 10.83
CA SER A 188 -8.86 -7.24 10.68
C SER A 188 -9.03 -7.63 9.23
N LYS A 189 -9.79 -8.71 8.97
CA LYS A 189 -10.12 -9.14 7.60
C LYS A 189 -10.68 -7.97 6.79
N VAL A 190 -10.18 -7.82 5.57
CA VAL A 190 -10.63 -6.78 4.64
C VAL A 190 -11.95 -7.20 4.00
N LYS A 191 -12.78 -6.21 3.61
CA LYS A 191 -14.07 -6.45 2.95
C LYS A 191 -14.04 -5.92 1.54
N GLU A 192 -14.52 -6.71 0.57
CA GLU A 192 -14.59 -6.30 -0.83
C GLU A 192 -15.42 -5.01 -0.97
N ILE A 193 -14.89 -4.05 -1.74
CA ILE A 193 -15.59 -2.80 -2.05
C ILE A 193 -16.44 -3.05 -3.29
N LEU A 194 -17.71 -2.65 -3.22
CA LEU A 194 -18.63 -2.75 -4.35
C LEU A 194 -18.43 -1.56 -5.29
N TYR A 195 -17.64 -1.79 -6.34
CA TYR A 195 -17.40 -0.84 -7.41
C TYR A 195 -18.41 -1.00 -8.54
N ASP A 196 -18.73 0.10 -9.24
CA ASP A 196 -19.53 0.07 -10.48
C ASP A 196 -18.73 -0.44 -11.71
N TYR A 197 -17.45 -0.76 -11.52
CA TYR A 197 -16.55 -1.29 -12.52
C TYR A 197 -15.60 -2.30 -11.86
N HIS A 198 -14.87 -3.08 -12.65
CA HIS A 198 -14.03 -4.15 -12.11
C HIS A 198 -12.76 -3.62 -11.44
N VAL A 199 -12.46 -4.10 -10.23
CA VAL A 199 -11.17 -3.92 -9.56
C VAL A 199 -10.62 -5.32 -9.24
N PRO A 200 -9.39 -5.63 -9.66
CA PRO A 200 -8.92 -7.00 -9.59
C PRO A 200 -8.57 -7.43 -8.16
N SER A 201 -8.84 -8.71 -7.83
CA SER A 201 -8.66 -9.24 -6.47
C SER A 201 -7.22 -9.25 -5.99
N TRP A 202 -6.25 -9.21 -6.92
CA TRP A 202 -4.83 -9.12 -6.57
C TRP A 202 -4.43 -7.72 -6.08
N SER A 203 -5.23 -6.69 -6.35
CA SER A 203 -5.01 -5.34 -5.84
C SER A 203 -5.60 -5.17 -4.45
N TRP A 204 -4.84 -4.54 -3.56
CA TRP A 204 -5.35 -4.13 -2.26
C TRP A 204 -6.47 -3.09 -2.36
N MET A 205 -6.60 -2.41 -3.50
CA MET A 205 -7.66 -1.44 -3.74
C MET A 205 -9.03 -2.10 -3.89
N ALA A 206 -9.11 -3.41 -4.17
CA ALA A 206 -10.38 -4.13 -4.25
C ALA A 206 -11.11 -4.23 -2.89
N TYR A 207 -10.41 -3.94 -1.79
CA TYR A 207 -10.92 -4.16 -0.45
C TYR A 207 -10.83 -2.91 0.42
N SER A 208 -11.71 -2.82 1.40
CA SER A 208 -11.74 -1.82 2.48
C SER A 208 -10.97 -2.32 3.70
N GLY A 209 -10.38 -1.38 4.44
CA GLY A 209 -9.48 -1.67 5.55
C GLY A 209 -8.01 -1.47 5.21
N GLY A 210 -7.18 -1.48 6.25
CA GLY A 210 -5.74 -1.27 6.15
C GLY A 210 -5.00 -2.53 5.70
N ILE A 211 -3.94 -2.35 4.90
CA ILE A 211 -3.03 -3.43 4.50
C ILE A 211 -1.69 -3.34 5.21
N GLN A 212 -0.95 -4.43 5.15
CA GLN A 212 0.45 -4.54 5.53
C GLN A 212 1.21 -5.34 4.47
N PHE A 213 2.40 -4.90 4.06
CA PHE A 213 3.28 -5.73 3.23
C PHE A 213 4.01 -6.76 4.08
N ILE A 214 4.21 -7.96 3.54
CA ILE A 214 5.04 -8.98 4.20
C ILE A 214 6.49 -8.49 4.20
N ASP A 215 7.21 -8.71 5.30
CA ASP A 215 8.64 -8.41 5.36
C ASP A 215 9.42 -9.43 4.51
N ILE A 216 10.17 -8.91 3.54
CA ILE A 216 10.87 -9.72 2.55
C ILE A 216 12.29 -9.19 2.42
N PRO A 217 13.32 -10.03 2.66
CA PRO A 217 14.71 -9.62 2.54
C PRO A 217 15.05 -9.21 1.10
N PHE A 218 15.83 -8.13 0.91
CA PHE A 218 16.14 -7.59 -0.43
C PHE A 218 17.07 -8.46 -1.28
N ASP A 219 18.00 -9.17 -0.64
CA ASP A 219 19.08 -9.89 -1.32
C ASP A 219 19.06 -11.41 -1.03
N ARG A 220 17.87 -11.96 -0.75
CA ARG A 220 17.70 -13.39 -0.43
C ARG A 220 16.48 -14.03 -1.09
N VAL A 221 15.95 -13.40 -2.12
CA VAL A 221 14.74 -13.90 -2.81
C VAL A 221 14.94 -13.88 -4.31
N ASP A 222 14.82 -15.05 -4.91
CA ASP A 222 14.74 -15.22 -6.35
C ASP A 222 13.30 -15.07 -6.81
N TRP A 223 13.03 -14.04 -7.59
CA TRP A 223 11.69 -13.73 -8.09
C TRP A 223 11.33 -14.59 -9.30
N ILE A 224 10.09 -15.06 -9.34
CA ILE A 224 9.62 -15.96 -10.41
C ILE A 224 9.25 -15.16 -11.66
N ASP A 225 9.88 -15.46 -12.80
CA ASP A 225 9.67 -14.73 -14.06
C ASP A 225 8.30 -14.95 -14.71
N ASN A 226 7.65 -16.08 -14.44
CA ASN A 226 6.34 -16.39 -15.04
C ASN A 226 5.16 -15.64 -14.40
N LEU A 227 5.41 -14.78 -13.41
CA LEU A 227 4.41 -13.88 -12.83
C LEU A 227 4.54 -12.51 -13.50
N ARG A 228 3.55 -12.13 -14.31
CA ARG A 228 3.60 -10.91 -15.12
C ARG A 228 2.23 -10.30 -15.35
N PHE A 229 2.21 -9.01 -15.68
CA PHE A 229 0.99 -8.39 -16.21
C PHE A 229 0.58 -9.02 -17.53
N ASP A 230 -0.72 -9.17 -17.72
CA ASP A 230 -1.27 -9.55 -19.02
C ASP A 230 -1.13 -8.39 -20.02
N GLU A 231 -0.83 -8.71 -21.27
CA GLU A 231 -0.67 -7.70 -22.33
C GLU A 231 -2.03 -7.24 -22.87
N GLU A 232 -3.04 -8.09 -22.80
CA GLU A 232 -4.37 -7.84 -23.36
C GLU A 232 -5.34 -7.23 -22.33
N SER A 233 -5.19 -7.55 -21.05
CA SER A 233 -6.06 -7.07 -19.97
C SER A 233 -5.29 -6.31 -18.89
N THR A 234 -5.76 -5.10 -18.56
CA THR A 234 -5.26 -4.31 -17.43
C THR A 234 -5.63 -4.86 -16.05
N HIS A 235 -6.58 -5.80 -15.98
CA HIS A 235 -7.09 -6.38 -14.73
C HIS A 235 -6.55 -7.79 -14.47
N THR A 236 -5.69 -8.30 -15.35
CA THR A 236 -5.23 -9.68 -15.28
C THR A 236 -3.73 -9.77 -15.04
N ILE A 237 -3.33 -10.69 -14.17
CA ILE A 237 -1.96 -11.14 -14.00
C ILE A 237 -1.87 -12.59 -14.49
N ILE A 238 -0.85 -12.87 -15.29
CA ILE A 238 -0.56 -14.23 -15.77
C ILE A 238 0.44 -14.89 -14.83
N ALA A 239 0.16 -16.13 -14.44
CA ALA A 239 0.99 -16.88 -13.50
C ALA A 239 0.94 -18.40 -13.71
N ASN A 240 1.77 -19.13 -12.95
CA ASN A 240 1.67 -20.57 -12.78
C ASN A 240 0.95 -20.87 -11.46
N VAL A 241 0.07 -21.86 -11.50
CA VAL A 241 -0.68 -22.30 -10.32
C VAL A 241 -0.10 -23.58 -9.74
N TRP A 242 -0.13 -23.65 -8.42
CA TRP A 242 0.49 -24.68 -7.60
C TRP A 242 -0.55 -25.23 -6.62
N ILE A 243 -0.35 -26.48 -6.23
CA ILE A 243 -1.16 -27.16 -5.21
C ILE A 243 -0.28 -27.56 -4.02
N PHE A 244 -0.89 -27.59 -2.85
CA PHE A 244 -0.28 -28.15 -1.66
C PHE A 244 -0.21 -29.67 -1.76
N GLN A 245 0.89 -30.24 -1.27
CA GLN A 245 1.07 -31.69 -1.17
C GLN A 245 1.69 -32.05 0.18
N HIS A 246 1.40 -33.27 0.65
CA HIS A 246 2.02 -33.85 1.84
C HIS A 246 1.89 -33.01 3.12
N CYS A 247 0.87 -32.16 3.23
CA CYS A 247 0.63 -31.33 4.41
C CYS A 247 -0.83 -31.33 4.84
N ARG A 248 -1.07 -30.81 6.05
CA ARG A 248 -2.38 -30.46 6.59
C ARG A 248 -2.37 -29.00 7.00
N MET A 249 -3.51 -28.33 6.83
CA MET A 249 -3.68 -26.95 7.29
C MET A 249 -4.50 -26.94 8.57
N LYS A 250 -4.05 -26.19 9.57
CA LYS A 250 -4.83 -25.98 10.80
C LYS A 250 -4.88 -24.49 11.13
N LEU A 251 -6.07 -23.98 11.40
CA LEU A 251 -6.24 -22.63 11.92
C LEU A 251 -5.63 -22.56 13.32
N HIS A 252 -4.71 -21.61 13.51
CA HIS A 252 -4.12 -21.29 14.81
C HIS A 252 -4.17 -19.78 15.00
N GLU A 253 -4.95 -19.33 15.98
CA GLU A 253 -5.24 -17.90 16.21
C GLU A 253 -5.85 -17.22 14.97
N ALA A 254 -5.05 -16.44 14.25
CA ALA A 254 -5.48 -15.60 13.13
C ALA A 254 -4.88 -16.03 11.76
N ARG A 255 -4.13 -17.14 11.73
CA ARG A 255 -3.52 -17.66 10.49
C ARG A 255 -3.58 -19.18 10.44
N TYR A 256 -3.52 -19.74 9.24
CA TYR A 256 -3.41 -21.17 9.05
C TYR A 256 -1.95 -21.58 9.08
N THR A 257 -1.66 -22.62 9.85
CA THR A 257 -0.35 -23.25 9.90
C THR A 257 -0.33 -24.43 8.94
N VAL A 258 0.67 -24.48 8.07
CA VAL A 258 0.93 -25.62 7.18
C VAL A 258 1.80 -26.60 7.95
N LEU A 259 1.27 -27.79 8.21
CA LEU A 259 1.91 -28.84 9.00
C LEU A 259 2.24 -30.03 8.12
N ASP A 260 3.38 -30.67 8.37
CA ASP A 260 3.63 -32.01 7.82
C ASP A 260 2.79 -33.08 8.52
N PHE A 261 2.94 -34.34 8.12
CA PHE A 261 2.20 -35.45 8.72
C PHE A 261 2.64 -35.79 10.14
N ASP A 262 3.83 -35.37 10.55
CA ASP A 262 4.34 -35.51 11.92
C ASP A 262 3.83 -34.37 12.83
N GLY A 263 3.19 -33.35 12.25
CA GLY A 263 2.65 -32.20 12.98
C GLY A 263 3.64 -31.05 13.17
N THR A 264 4.76 -31.04 12.44
CA THR A 264 5.75 -29.95 12.47
C THR A 264 5.32 -28.80 11.56
N GLU A 265 5.51 -27.55 11.99
CA GLU A 265 5.25 -26.37 11.16
C GLU A 265 6.24 -26.26 9.98
N ARG A 266 5.68 -26.12 8.78
CA ARG A 266 6.40 -26.01 7.50
C ARG A 266 6.11 -24.69 6.79
N GLY A 267 5.15 -23.93 7.29
CA GLY A 267 4.73 -22.68 6.69
C GLY A 267 3.45 -22.14 7.31
N TRP A 268 2.98 -21.04 6.75
CA TRP A 268 1.76 -20.39 7.16
C TRP A 268 1.04 -19.76 5.98
N ILE A 269 -0.27 -19.60 6.14
CA ILE A 269 -1.19 -18.94 5.22
C ILE A 269 -2.00 -17.92 6.01
N GLN A 270 -2.15 -16.72 5.48
CA GLN A 270 -3.01 -15.69 6.02
C GLN A 270 -3.98 -15.23 4.94
N TYR A 271 -5.29 -15.48 5.16
CA TYR A 271 -6.34 -14.99 4.27
C TYR A 271 -6.69 -13.54 4.59
N ASP A 272 -6.93 -12.79 3.53
CA ASP A 272 -7.27 -11.37 3.58
C ASP A 272 -8.76 -11.16 3.91
N ILE A 273 -9.63 -12.03 3.42
CA ILE A 273 -11.09 -11.99 3.60
C ILE A 273 -11.58 -12.98 4.66
N GLU A 274 -12.81 -12.81 5.14
CA GLU A 274 -13.46 -13.82 6.00
C GLU A 274 -13.55 -15.17 5.27
N ASP A 275 -13.27 -16.24 6.00
CA ASP A 275 -12.97 -17.55 5.42
C ASP A 275 -14.22 -18.16 4.75
N SER A 276 -14.04 -18.80 3.59
CA SER A 276 -14.96 -19.85 3.16
C SER A 276 -14.33 -21.18 3.59
N GLU A 277 -15.06 -22.05 4.27
CA GLU A 277 -14.56 -23.29 4.89
C GLU A 277 -13.98 -24.34 3.89
N GLU A 278 -13.96 -24.05 2.58
CA GLU A 278 -13.55 -24.96 1.51
C GLU A 278 -12.04 -24.91 1.21
N LEU A 279 -11.20 -25.26 2.19
CA LEU A 279 -9.72 -25.28 2.05
C LEU A 279 -9.23 -26.20 0.91
N ASP A 280 -9.99 -27.25 0.57
CA ASP A 280 -9.62 -28.24 -0.45
C ASP A 280 -9.54 -27.64 -1.88
N LYS A 281 -10.20 -26.51 -2.11
CA LYS A 281 -10.21 -25.83 -3.42
C LYS A 281 -9.07 -24.83 -3.59
N GLU A 282 -8.26 -24.62 -2.57
CA GLU A 282 -7.27 -23.57 -2.59
C GLU A 282 -6.06 -23.94 -3.43
N ARG A 283 -5.53 -22.91 -4.08
CA ARG A 283 -4.37 -22.99 -4.96
C ARG A 283 -3.40 -21.90 -4.58
N CYS A 284 -2.18 -22.02 -5.06
CA CYS A 284 -1.13 -21.06 -4.79
C CYS A 284 -0.50 -20.53 -6.07
N ILE A 285 -0.03 -19.30 -5.98
CA ILE A 285 0.84 -18.69 -6.98
C ILE A 285 2.17 -18.41 -6.29
N VAL A 286 3.22 -19.12 -6.69
CA VAL A 286 4.56 -18.84 -6.18
C VAL A 286 5.04 -17.51 -6.75
N VAL A 287 5.43 -16.61 -5.84
CA VAL A 287 5.89 -15.25 -6.17
C VAL A 287 7.41 -15.19 -6.14
N GLY A 288 8.05 -15.79 -5.13
CA GLY A 288 9.50 -15.81 -5.01
C GLY A 288 10.00 -16.95 -4.14
N ARG A 289 11.23 -17.40 -4.38
CA ARG A 289 11.93 -18.41 -3.59
C ARG A 289 12.92 -17.72 -2.66
N ARG A 290 12.76 -17.92 -1.35
CA ARG A 290 13.74 -17.52 -0.35
C ARG A 290 14.91 -18.50 -0.39
N ASP A 291 16.09 -17.99 -0.71
CA ASP A 291 17.33 -18.77 -0.70
C ASP A 291 17.81 -18.98 0.75
N SER A 292 18.34 -20.17 1.01
CA SER A 292 19.02 -20.55 2.24
C SER A 292 20.50 -20.12 2.28
N MET A 293 21.06 -19.71 1.14
CA MET A 293 22.46 -19.29 1.01
C MET A 293 22.59 -17.77 0.91
N LYS A 294 23.63 -17.21 1.55
CA LYS A 294 24.06 -15.83 1.33
C LYS A 294 25.44 -15.86 0.68
N ASN A 295 25.55 -15.40 -0.58
CA ASN A 295 26.80 -15.42 -1.36
C ASN A 295 27.47 -16.81 -1.42
N GLY A 296 26.69 -17.89 -1.52
CA GLY A 296 27.21 -19.27 -1.59
C GLY A 296 27.65 -19.88 -0.25
N ASN A 297 27.55 -19.15 0.86
CA ASN A 297 27.78 -19.68 2.20
C ASN A 297 26.45 -19.95 2.92
N ARG A 298 26.38 -21.08 3.64
CA ARG A 298 25.25 -21.41 4.52
C ARG A 298 25.13 -20.36 5.62
N ILE A 299 23.90 -19.93 5.87
CA ILE A 299 23.58 -19.08 7.02
C ILE A 299 23.61 -19.96 8.27
N GLU A 300 24.57 -19.75 9.16
CA GLU A 300 24.74 -20.53 10.41
C GLU A 300 23.79 -20.10 11.55
N ASN A 301 22.82 -19.22 11.29
CA ASN A 301 21.91 -18.68 12.31
C ASN A 301 20.49 -19.25 12.17
N ASN A 302 19.98 -19.85 13.26
CA ASN A 302 18.67 -20.49 13.47
C ASN A 302 18.25 -21.51 12.39
N ASP A 303 17.85 -22.71 12.82
CA ASP A 303 17.46 -23.82 11.94
C ASP A 303 16.44 -23.41 10.84
N ASP A 304 15.52 -22.48 11.13
CA ASP A 304 14.46 -22.03 10.21
C ASP A 304 14.92 -21.15 9.04
N ASP A 305 16.04 -20.44 9.17
CA ASP A 305 16.57 -19.55 8.12
C ASP A 305 17.40 -20.29 7.08
N SER A 306 17.81 -21.53 7.40
CA SER A 306 18.52 -22.43 6.50
C SER A 306 17.62 -23.20 5.53
N ILE A 307 16.30 -23.10 5.69
CA ILE A 307 15.32 -23.85 4.89
C ILE A 307 14.74 -22.96 3.80
N GLU A 308 14.79 -23.46 2.57
CA GLU A 308 14.22 -22.80 1.40
C GLU A 308 12.68 -22.75 1.51
N LYS A 309 12.11 -21.59 1.24
CA LYS A 309 10.67 -21.37 1.32
C LYS A 309 10.18 -20.56 0.13
N TYR A 310 8.95 -20.81 -0.30
CA TYR A 310 8.24 -20.00 -1.28
C TYR A 310 7.38 -18.95 -0.60
N TYR A 311 7.57 -17.69 -0.99
CA TYR A 311 6.54 -16.65 -0.82
C TYR A 311 5.47 -16.86 -1.88
N MET A 312 4.20 -16.85 -1.47
CA MET A 312 3.09 -17.18 -2.36
C MET A 312 1.86 -16.30 -2.13
N LEU A 313 1.05 -16.16 -3.19
CA LEU A 313 -0.35 -15.73 -3.08
C LEU A 313 -1.22 -16.97 -2.94
N VAL A 314 -2.26 -16.88 -2.09
CA VAL A 314 -3.30 -17.89 -2.02
C VAL A 314 -4.47 -17.45 -2.89
N VAL A 315 -4.94 -18.34 -3.75
CA VAL A 315 -5.95 -18.06 -4.75
C VAL A 315 -7.03 -19.13 -4.78
N ARG A 316 -8.25 -18.74 -5.18
CA ARG A 316 -9.39 -19.64 -5.38
C ARG A 316 -9.85 -19.60 -6.83
N PRO A 317 -10.24 -20.73 -7.42
CA PRO A 317 -10.79 -20.76 -8.77
C PRO A 317 -12.09 -19.95 -8.85
N THR A 318 -12.34 -19.33 -9.99
CA THR A 318 -13.63 -18.69 -10.31
C THR A 318 -14.56 -19.67 -11.01
N THR A 319 -15.70 -19.19 -11.51
CA THR A 319 -16.59 -19.96 -12.38
C THR A 319 -16.00 -20.21 -13.77
N MET A 320 -14.99 -19.43 -14.17
CA MET A 320 -14.30 -19.59 -15.45
C MET A 320 -13.08 -20.49 -15.30
N GLU A 321 -12.93 -21.43 -16.24
CA GLU A 321 -11.78 -22.33 -16.28
C GLU A 321 -10.49 -21.51 -16.42
N THR A 322 -9.44 -21.85 -15.66
CA THR A 322 -8.13 -21.15 -15.58
C THR A 322 -8.13 -19.73 -14.99
N GLU A 323 -9.25 -19.26 -14.43
CA GLU A 323 -9.33 -17.98 -13.73
C GLU A 323 -9.34 -18.15 -12.21
N TYR A 324 -8.59 -17.30 -11.52
CA TYR A 324 -8.41 -17.36 -10.08
C TYR A 324 -8.54 -15.98 -9.44
N LYS A 325 -9.19 -15.91 -8.28
CA LYS A 325 -9.17 -14.73 -7.41
C LYS A 325 -8.18 -14.91 -6.27
N ARG A 326 -7.40 -13.88 -5.99
CA ARG A 326 -6.56 -13.85 -4.79
C ARG A 326 -7.42 -13.72 -3.54
N VAL A 327 -7.05 -14.46 -2.50
CA VAL A 327 -7.72 -14.46 -1.19
C VAL A 327 -6.76 -14.35 -0.01
N GLY A 328 -5.46 -14.39 -0.24
CA GLY A 328 -4.48 -14.36 0.85
C GLY A 328 -3.04 -14.40 0.36
N VAL A 329 -2.14 -14.57 1.32
CA VAL A 329 -0.70 -14.74 1.13
C VAL A 329 -0.15 -15.80 2.07
N GLY A 330 1.02 -16.33 1.76
CA GLY A 330 1.67 -17.31 2.62
C GLY A 330 3.16 -17.47 2.38
N LEU A 331 3.75 -18.30 3.22
CA LEU A 331 5.13 -18.73 3.17
C LEU A 331 5.20 -20.22 3.50
N VAL A 332 5.79 -21.05 2.65
CA VAL A 332 5.85 -22.49 2.88
C VAL A 332 7.16 -23.10 2.35
N GLN A 333 7.66 -24.15 3.00
CA GLN A 333 8.80 -24.93 2.50
C GLN A 333 8.53 -25.48 1.09
N ILE A 334 9.57 -25.51 0.27
CA ILE A 334 9.42 -25.74 -1.18
C ILE A 334 8.87 -27.12 -1.54
N GLU A 335 9.11 -28.12 -0.69
CA GLU A 335 8.74 -29.53 -0.89
C GLU A 335 7.22 -29.75 -0.80
N TYR A 336 6.50 -28.79 -0.21
CA TYR A 336 5.06 -28.87 0.04
C TYR A 336 4.23 -28.22 -1.08
N LEU A 337 4.87 -27.74 -2.15
CA LEU A 337 4.19 -27.21 -3.33
C LEU A 337 4.63 -27.95 -4.58
N VAL A 338 3.65 -28.34 -5.40
CA VAL A 338 3.88 -28.89 -6.74
C VAL A 338 3.11 -28.07 -7.77
N ARG A 339 3.77 -27.79 -8.90
CA ARG A 339 3.17 -27.02 -10.00
C ARG A 339 2.09 -27.87 -10.65
N LEU A 340 0.90 -27.29 -10.82
CA LEU A 340 -0.23 -27.95 -11.46
C LEU A 340 -0.29 -27.60 -12.95
N GLU A 341 -0.38 -26.31 -13.26
CA GLU A 341 -0.50 -25.81 -14.64
C GLU A 341 0.14 -24.41 -14.76
N GLY A 342 0.13 -23.84 -15.97
CA GLY A 342 0.77 -22.56 -16.26
C GLY A 342 -0.05 -21.65 -17.14
N ASN A 343 0.32 -20.37 -17.13
CA ASN A 343 -0.37 -19.28 -17.85
C ASN A 343 -1.84 -19.14 -17.46
N VAL A 344 -2.15 -19.32 -16.17
CA VAL A 344 -3.48 -19.04 -15.62
C VAL A 344 -3.68 -17.54 -15.41
N ARG A 345 -4.92 -17.12 -15.29
CA ARG A 345 -5.32 -15.72 -15.13
C ARG A 345 -5.73 -15.44 -13.69
N ILE A 346 -5.04 -14.50 -13.04
CA ILE A 346 -5.44 -13.97 -11.73
C ILE A 346 -6.20 -12.67 -11.98
N VAL A 347 -7.45 -12.59 -11.54
CA VAL A 347 -8.42 -11.56 -11.95
C VAL A 347 -8.95 -10.71 -10.81
#